data_AF-A0A0J6NPN7-F1
#
_entry.id   AF-A0A0J6NPN7-F1
#
_cell.length_a   1.000
_cell.length_b   1.000
_cell.length_c   1.000
_cell.angle_alpha   90.00
_cell.angle_beta   90.00
_cell.angle_gamma   90.00
#
_symmetry.space_group_name_H-M   'P 1'
#
loop_
_entity.id
_entity.type
_entity.pdbx_description
1 polymer ?
#
loop_
_entity_poly.entity_id
_entity_poly.type
_entity_poly.pdbx_seq_one_letter_code
_entity_poly.pdbx_strand_id
1 'polypeptide(L)'
;MNSRYETSYDELLQPGPLMLETGVSRLEDGRLLVAARTELPGCAGRMFDWWFTFFDSTRHIRWWHPHDHVELRGWDGRRRAGRGYVGSTVRAVEALGEIPPVPAVLKFHPPENFFGAGRLSAALARGDVSAAVCARIAFGDEPRLSADGDPLDGEMVHLTRDTAHGAVLRSRFLLGAADGSGEAVPERLGLELMRHCYNEFSCLARFLPSLYYGEHANGEKGPLAW
;
A
#
# COMPACT_ATOMS: atom_id res chain seq x y z
N MET A 1 -22.64 -13.49 -20.40
CA MET A 1 -22.17 -12.10 -20.21
C MET A 1 -21.13 -12.12 -19.11
N ASN A 2 -19.84 -12.20 -19.45
CA ASN A 2 -18.76 -12.15 -18.46
C ASN A 2 -18.53 -10.69 -18.08
N SER A 3 -18.66 -10.37 -16.79
CA SER A 3 -18.34 -9.06 -16.23
C SER A 3 -16.87 -8.73 -16.51
N ARG A 4 -16.63 -7.63 -17.22
CA ARG A 4 -15.32 -7.19 -17.74
C ARG A 4 -14.49 -6.37 -16.72
N TYR A 5 -14.70 -6.55 -15.41
CA TYR A 5 -14.15 -5.63 -14.40
C TYR A 5 -13.24 -6.25 -13.33
N GLU A 6 -12.83 -7.52 -13.46
CA GLU A 6 -11.76 -8.05 -12.61
C GLU A 6 -10.41 -7.60 -13.15
N THR A 7 -9.98 -6.39 -12.76
CA THR A 7 -8.56 -6.04 -12.83
C THR A 7 -7.83 -6.90 -11.80
N SER A 8 -7.32 -8.04 -12.25
CA SER A 8 -6.43 -8.85 -11.43
C SER A 8 -5.03 -8.26 -11.41
N TYR A 9 -4.40 -8.20 -10.24
CA TYR A 9 -3.03 -7.72 -10.08
C TYR A 9 -1.97 -8.82 -10.30
N ASP A 10 -2.37 -9.95 -10.90
CA ASP A 10 -1.52 -11.14 -11.10
C ASP A 10 -0.18 -10.87 -11.78
N GLU A 11 -0.07 -9.84 -12.62
CA GLU A 11 1.21 -9.45 -13.23
C GLU A 11 2.28 -9.10 -12.18
N LEU A 12 1.88 -8.55 -11.03
CA LEU A 12 2.81 -8.15 -9.98
C LEU A 12 3.52 -9.33 -9.33
N LEU A 13 2.94 -10.53 -9.44
CA LEU A 13 3.49 -11.78 -8.90
C LEU A 13 4.70 -12.28 -9.70
N GLN A 14 4.97 -11.72 -10.89
CA GLN A 14 6.10 -12.12 -11.72
C GLN A 14 7.42 -11.58 -11.15
N PRO A 15 8.47 -12.40 -10.98
CA PRO A 15 9.76 -11.92 -10.47
C PRO A 15 10.51 -11.05 -11.49
N GLY A 16 10.25 -11.25 -12.80
CA GLY A 16 10.85 -10.47 -13.87
C GLY A 16 10.35 -9.02 -13.96
N PRO A 17 11.00 -8.18 -14.78
CA PRO A 17 10.58 -6.80 -15.00
C PRO A 17 9.18 -6.73 -15.64
N LEU A 18 8.43 -5.69 -15.27
CA LEU A 18 7.14 -5.35 -15.88
C LEU A 18 7.28 -4.20 -16.88
N MET A 19 6.33 -4.10 -17.81
CA MET A 19 6.28 -2.99 -18.77
C MET A 19 6.12 -1.63 -18.09
N LEU A 20 5.44 -1.60 -16.94
CA LEU A 20 5.22 -0.41 -16.12
C LEU A 20 5.65 -0.71 -14.67
N GLU A 21 6.89 -0.43 -14.33
CA GLU A 21 7.37 -0.54 -12.93
C GLU A 21 7.10 0.75 -12.14
N THR A 22 7.30 1.90 -12.79
CA THR A 22 7.07 3.24 -12.25
C THR A 22 6.46 4.11 -13.34
N GLY A 23 5.32 4.73 -13.07
CA GLY A 23 4.64 5.62 -14.01
C GLY A 23 3.14 5.69 -13.79
N VAL A 24 2.46 6.44 -14.66
CA VAL A 24 1.01 6.66 -14.62
C VAL A 24 0.43 6.28 -15.98
N SER A 25 -0.71 5.59 -16.00
CA SER A 25 -1.39 5.18 -17.22
C SER A 25 -2.90 5.30 -17.07
N ARG A 26 -3.55 5.92 -18.06
CA ARG A 26 -5.01 5.93 -18.18
C ARG A 26 -5.46 4.62 -18.80
N LEU A 27 -6.34 3.88 -18.12
CA LEU A 27 -6.95 2.67 -18.66
C LEU A 27 -8.09 3.00 -19.63
N GLU A 28 -8.51 2.02 -20.44
CA GLU A 28 -9.60 2.18 -21.41
C GLU A 28 -10.93 2.56 -20.74
N ASP A 29 -11.15 2.15 -19.49
CA ASP A 29 -12.34 2.49 -18.70
C ASP A 29 -12.25 3.86 -18.01
N GLY A 30 -11.18 4.63 -18.26
CA GLY A 30 -10.96 5.97 -17.72
C GLY A 30 -10.31 6.01 -16.33
N ARG A 31 -10.18 4.86 -15.64
CA ARG A 31 -9.45 4.80 -14.36
C ARG A 31 -7.97 5.08 -14.56
N LEU A 32 -7.35 5.63 -13.52
CA LEU A 32 -5.93 5.96 -13.52
C LEU A 32 -5.14 4.90 -12.77
N LEU A 33 -4.30 4.17 -13.49
CA LEU A 33 -3.31 3.27 -12.91
C LEU A 33 -2.05 4.06 -12.55
N VAL A 34 -1.63 3.96 -11.30
CA VAL A 34 -0.36 4.50 -10.80
C VAL A 34 0.52 3.34 -10.38
N ALA A 35 1.75 3.33 -10.84
CA ALA A 35 2.77 2.34 -10.52
C ALA A 35 3.96 3.02 -9.87
N ALA A 36 4.46 2.45 -8.78
CA ALA A 36 5.73 2.85 -8.18
C ALA A 36 6.53 1.62 -7.76
N ARG A 37 7.80 1.60 -8.17
CA ARG A 37 8.78 0.62 -7.72
C ARG A 37 9.80 1.30 -6.81
N THR A 38 9.88 0.83 -5.56
CA THR A 38 10.76 1.40 -4.53
C THR A 38 11.71 0.32 -4.01
N GLU A 39 12.99 0.64 -3.95
CA GLU A 39 13.98 -0.22 -3.25
C GLU A 39 13.87 0.02 -1.75
N LEU A 40 13.90 -1.06 -0.96
CA LEU A 40 13.89 -1.04 0.50
C LEU A 40 15.19 -1.68 1.03
N PRO A 41 16.33 -0.96 1.01
CA PRO A 41 17.62 -1.52 1.44
C PRO A 41 17.57 -2.04 2.88
N GLY A 42 18.12 -3.24 3.11
CA GLY A 42 18.15 -3.88 4.43
C GLY A 42 16.79 -4.31 5.01
N CYS A 43 15.68 -4.02 4.32
CA CYS A 43 14.35 -4.44 4.73
C CYS A 43 14.00 -5.83 4.19
N ALA A 44 12.94 -6.42 4.74
CA ALA A 44 12.34 -7.65 4.24
C ALA A 44 10.81 -7.54 4.28
N GLY A 45 10.10 -8.36 3.51
CA GLY A 45 8.64 -8.35 3.43
C GLY A 45 7.96 -8.50 4.79
N ARG A 46 8.51 -9.34 5.68
CA ARG A 46 8.01 -9.49 7.06
C ARG A 46 8.12 -8.20 7.90
N MET A 47 9.15 -7.37 7.67
CA MET A 47 9.30 -6.08 8.36
C MET A 47 8.29 -5.08 7.83
N PHE A 48 8.08 -5.10 6.50
CA PHE A 48 7.07 -4.29 5.83
C PHE A 48 5.66 -4.63 6.32
N ASP A 49 5.27 -5.91 6.36
CA ASP A 49 3.96 -6.32 6.86
C ASP A 49 3.78 -5.97 8.35
N TRP A 50 4.81 -6.19 9.17
CA TRP A 50 4.78 -5.83 10.59
C TRP A 50 4.50 -4.34 10.82
N TRP A 51 5.06 -3.46 9.98
CA TRP A 51 4.84 -2.01 10.10
C TRP A 51 3.34 -1.67 10.14
N PHE A 52 2.53 -2.32 9.30
CA PHE A 52 1.07 -2.12 9.26
C PHE A 52 0.33 -2.69 10.48
N THR A 53 0.93 -3.61 11.21
CA THR A 53 0.42 -4.05 12.52
C THR A 53 0.79 -3.06 13.63
N PHE A 54 1.93 -2.37 13.48
CA PHE A 54 2.57 -1.56 14.50
C PHE A 54 2.05 -0.12 14.55
N PHE A 55 2.01 0.59 13.42
CA PHE A 55 1.75 2.03 13.44
C PHE A 55 0.34 2.36 13.99
N ASP A 56 0.27 3.38 14.85
CA ASP A 56 -0.96 3.72 15.56
C ASP A 56 -1.03 5.17 16.04
N SER A 57 -0.04 5.99 15.67
CA SER A 57 0.04 7.38 16.10
C SER A 57 0.44 8.31 14.96
N THR A 58 0.09 9.60 15.10
CA THR A 58 0.57 10.68 14.21
C THR A 58 2.09 10.72 14.14
N ARG A 59 2.78 10.39 15.24
CA ARG A 59 4.25 10.32 15.26
C ARG A 59 4.77 9.23 14.34
N HIS A 60 4.14 8.04 14.35
CA HIS A 60 4.56 6.92 13.51
C HIS A 60 4.40 7.25 12.02
N ILE A 61 3.26 7.79 11.60
CA ILE A 61 3.08 8.16 10.19
C ILE A 61 4.02 9.32 9.78
N ARG A 62 4.36 10.25 10.68
CA ARG A 62 5.37 11.29 10.38
C ARG A 62 6.78 10.73 10.21
N TRP A 63 7.14 9.62 10.85
CA TRP A 63 8.41 8.94 10.55
C TRP A 63 8.39 8.37 9.13
N TRP A 64 7.25 7.81 8.73
CA TRP A 64 7.05 7.20 7.42
C TRP A 64 7.11 8.24 6.30
N HIS A 65 6.39 9.36 6.39
CA HIS A 65 6.53 10.48 5.45
C HIS A 65 6.54 11.83 6.19
N PRO A 66 7.72 12.42 6.48
CA PRO A 66 7.82 13.60 7.34
C PRO A 66 7.26 14.89 6.75
N HIS A 67 7.14 14.97 5.42
CA HIS A 67 6.57 16.14 4.72
C HIS A 67 5.04 16.04 4.53
N ASP A 68 4.53 14.85 4.22
CA ASP A 68 3.16 14.70 3.70
C ASP A 68 2.19 14.13 4.73
N HIS A 69 2.65 13.30 5.67
CA HIS A 69 1.77 12.74 6.71
C HIS A 69 1.51 13.77 7.82
N VAL A 70 0.28 14.28 7.88
CA VAL A 70 -0.10 15.37 8.79
C VAL A 70 -0.63 14.83 10.11
N GLU A 71 -1.63 13.94 10.06
CA GLU A 71 -2.38 13.48 11.22
C GLU A 71 -2.91 12.05 11.02
N LEU A 72 -2.79 11.20 12.05
CA LEU A 72 -3.52 9.94 12.11
C LEU A 72 -4.80 10.16 12.92
N ARG A 73 -5.96 10.03 12.28
CA ARG A 73 -7.29 10.10 12.94
C ARG A 73 -7.68 8.79 13.62
N GLY A 74 -6.92 7.72 13.37
CA GLY A 74 -6.98 6.47 14.12
C GLY A 74 -7.50 5.28 13.31
N TRP A 75 -7.52 4.14 13.98
CA TRP A 75 -8.01 2.86 13.48
C TRP A 75 -9.41 2.56 14.01
N ASP A 76 -10.20 1.81 13.27
CA ASP A 76 -11.47 1.29 13.78
C ASP A 76 -11.27 0.15 14.82
N GLY A 77 -12.38 -0.24 15.46
CA GLY A 77 -12.37 -1.29 16.49
C GLY A 77 -12.11 -2.71 15.98
N ARG A 78 -11.94 -2.93 14.67
CA ARG A 78 -11.62 -4.25 14.11
C ARG A 78 -10.12 -4.53 14.14
N ARG A 79 -9.28 -3.49 14.22
CA ARG A 79 -7.82 -3.65 14.30
C ARG A 79 -7.43 -4.40 15.57
N ARG A 80 -6.48 -5.34 15.43
CA ARG A 80 -5.79 -5.98 16.54
C ARG A 80 -4.36 -5.44 16.59
N ALA A 81 -4.13 -4.39 17.37
CA ALA A 81 -2.83 -3.71 17.44
C ALA A 81 -1.68 -4.71 17.70
N GLY A 82 -0.62 -4.62 16.89
CA GLY A 82 0.54 -5.52 16.92
C GLY A 82 0.27 -6.97 16.49
N ARG A 83 -0.94 -7.29 15.99
CA ARG A 83 -1.32 -8.65 15.58
C ARG A 83 -1.90 -8.74 14.17
N GLY A 84 -2.70 -7.75 13.76
CA GLY A 84 -3.32 -7.78 12.43
C GLY A 84 -4.22 -6.58 12.16
N TYR A 85 -4.25 -6.19 10.89
CA TYR A 85 -4.98 -5.02 10.38
C TYR A 85 -5.98 -5.37 9.26
N VAL A 86 -5.94 -6.59 8.71
CA VAL A 86 -6.88 -7.02 7.67
C VAL A 86 -8.32 -6.94 8.17
N GLY A 87 -9.18 -6.31 7.38
CA GLY A 87 -10.59 -6.04 7.69
C GLY A 87 -10.83 -4.76 8.51
N SER A 88 -9.78 -4.07 8.93
CA SER A 88 -9.86 -2.79 9.66
C SER A 88 -9.66 -1.59 8.74
N THR A 89 -10.15 -0.45 9.22
CA THR A 89 -10.09 0.84 8.55
C THR A 89 -9.16 1.78 9.31
N VAL A 90 -8.28 2.48 8.59
CA VAL A 90 -7.48 3.58 9.10
C VAL A 90 -7.93 4.89 8.46
N ARG A 91 -7.91 5.97 9.24
CA ARG A 91 -8.18 7.33 8.77
C ARG A 91 -6.98 8.21 9.05
N ALA A 92 -6.54 8.94 8.04
CA ALA A 92 -5.41 9.86 8.13
C ALA A 92 -5.72 11.17 7.39
N VAL A 93 -4.87 12.17 7.60
CA VAL A 93 -4.80 13.39 6.79
C VAL A 93 -3.40 13.44 6.21
N GLU A 94 -3.32 13.51 4.89
CA GLU A 94 -2.05 13.47 4.16
C GLU A 94 -2.08 14.40 2.95
N ALA A 95 -0.96 15.08 2.69
CA ALA A 95 -0.70 15.72 1.42
C ALA A 95 -0.22 14.67 0.40
N LEU A 96 -0.29 14.99 -0.89
CA LEU A 96 0.37 14.21 -1.93
C LEU A 96 1.28 15.15 -2.70
N GLY A 97 2.53 15.31 -2.24
CA GLY A 97 3.49 16.26 -2.78
C GLY A 97 2.93 17.69 -2.82
N GLU A 98 2.66 18.21 -4.02
CA GLU A 98 2.09 19.55 -4.21
C GLU A 98 0.57 19.65 -3.97
N ILE A 99 -0.10 18.52 -3.71
CA ILE A 99 -1.54 18.49 -3.44
C ILE A 99 -1.74 18.69 -1.94
N PRO A 100 -2.54 19.70 -1.53
CA PRO A 100 -2.77 20.01 -0.13
C PRO A 100 -3.29 18.82 0.67
N PRO A 101 -3.08 18.83 2.00
CA PRO A 101 -3.56 17.76 2.86
C PRO A 101 -5.05 17.49 2.70
N VAL A 102 -5.39 16.23 2.49
CA VAL A 102 -6.76 15.73 2.34
C VAL A 102 -6.99 14.57 3.32
N PRO A 103 -8.20 14.41 3.89
CA PRO A 103 -8.52 13.19 4.61
C PRO A 103 -8.49 11.98 3.67
N ALA A 104 -7.90 10.90 4.14
CA ALA A 104 -7.87 9.61 3.48
C ALA A 104 -8.47 8.54 4.38
N VAL A 105 -9.20 7.61 3.77
CA VAL A 105 -9.77 6.43 4.41
C VAL A 105 -9.28 5.20 3.67
N LEU A 106 -8.57 4.32 4.37
CA LEU A 106 -8.09 3.07 3.82
C LEU A 106 -8.69 1.91 4.59
N LYS A 107 -9.32 0.97 3.90
CA LYS A 107 -9.82 -0.27 4.49
C LYS A 107 -9.02 -1.43 3.92
N PHE A 108 -8.36 -2.18 4.81
CA PHE A 108 -7.49 -3.28 4.41
C PHE A 108 -8.29 -4.56 4.21
N HIS A 109 -7.90 -5.35 3.22
CA HIS A 109 -8.58 -6.57 2.82
C HIS A 109 -7.60 -7.74 2.71
N PRO A 110 -8.10 -8.99 2.80
CA PRO A 110 -7.30 -10.16 2.45
C PRO A 110 -6.67 -9.96 1.07
N PRO A 111 -5.33 -10.02 0.94
CA PRO A 111 -4.66 -9.80 -0.34
C PRO A 111 -5.16 -10.74 -1.44
N GLU A 112 -5.60 -11.95 -1.10
CA GLU A 112 -6.16 -12.94 -2.03
C GLU A 112 -7.36 -12.40 -2.82
N ASN A 113 -8.06 -11.38 -2.33
CA ASN A 113 -9.19 -10.75 -3.03
C ASN A 113 -8.77 -9.97 -4.28
N PHE A 114 -7.47 -9.70 -4.46
CA PHE A 114 -6.91 -8.88 -5.55
C PHE A 114 -6.22 -9.70 -6.64
N PHE A 115 -6.15 -11.03 -6.47
CA PHE A 115 -5.41 -11.94 -7.35
C PHE A 115 -6.29 -13.11 -7.78
N GLY A 116 -5.90 -13.78 -8.87
CA GLY A 116 -6.55 -15.03 -9.26
C GLY A 116 -6.41 -16.10 -8.17
N ALA A 117 -7.44 -16.94 -8.02
CA ALA A 117 -7.50 -17.96 -6.98
C ALA A 117 -6.20 -18.80 -6.89
N GLY A 118 -5.60 -18.83 -5.69
CA GLY A 118 -4.38 -19.59 -5.40
C GLY A 118 -3.07 -18.98 -5.94
N ARG A 119 -3.11 -17.92 -6.75
CA ARG A 119 -1.91 -17.37 -7.39
C ARG A 119 -0.96 -16.69 -6.41
N LEU A 120 -1.48 -15.87 -5.50
CA LEU A 120 -0.67 -15.22 -4.46
C LEU A 120 -0.02 -16.27 -3.54
N SER A 121 -0.79 -17.27 -3.09
CA SER A 121 -0.27 -18.36 -2.25
C SER A 121 0.86 -19.11 -2.95
N ALA A 122 0.71 -19.41 -4.24
CA ALA A 122 1.76 -20.06 -5.02
C ALA A 122 3.01 -19.17 -5.19
N ALA A 123 2.85 -17.85 -5.33
CA ALA A 123 3.96 -16.91 -5.42
C ALA A 123 4.73 -16.79 -4.10
N LEU A 124 4.02 -16.71 -2.96
CA LEU A 124 4.60 -16.74 -1.62
C LEU A 124 5.39 -18.04 -1.38
N ALA A 125 4.82 -19.20 -1.75
CA ALA A 125 5.47 -20.50 -1.60
C ALA A 125 6.77 -20.63 -2.42
N ARG A 126 6.87 -19.93 -3.55
CA ARG A 126 8.09 -19.88 -4.37
C ARG A 126 9.09 -18.80 -3.94
N GLY A 127 8.69 -17.88 -3.06
CA GLY A 127 9.50 -16.71 -2.70
C GLY A 127 9.50 -15.59 -3.75
N ASP A 128 8.59 -15.62 -4.72
CA ASP A 128 8.44 -14.56 -5.72
C ASP A 128 7.86 -13.26 -5.09
N VAL A 129 7.15 -13.42 -3.98
CA VAL A 129 6.58 -12.38 -3.12
C VAL A 129 6.90 -12.73 -1.67
N SER A 130 7.22 -11.74 -0.84
CA SER A 130 7.51 -11.92 0.60
C SER A 130 6.48 -11.27 1.54
N ALA A 131 5.72 -10.27 1.08
CA ALA A 131 4.53 -9.77 1.76
C ALA A 131 3.59 -9.03 0.78
N ALA A 132 2.31 -8.95 1.15
CA ALA A 132 1.27 -8.28 0.39
C ALA A 132 0.37 -7.44 1.31
N VAL A 133 0.23 -6.14 1.04
CA VAL A 133 -0.67 -5.22 1.76
C VAL A 133 -1.63 -4.62 0.74
N CYS A 134 -2.93 -4.89 0.91
CA CYS A 134 -3.95 -4.46 -0.03
C CYS A 134 -5.09 -3.72 0.68
N ALA A 135 -5.55 -2.63 0.09
CA ALA A 135 -6.63 -1.81 0.63
C ALA A 135 -7.51 -1.23 -0.47
N ARG A 136 -8.73 -0.85 -0.08
CA ARG A 136 -9.58 0.09 -0.83
C ARG A 136 -9.44 1.47 -0.21
N ILE A 137 -9.45 2.51 -1.02
CA ILE A 137 -9.18 3.88 -0.61
C ILE A 137 -10.27 4.87 -1.02
N ALA A 138 -10.51 5.88 -0.19
CA ALA A 138 -11.38 7.02 -0.46
C ALA A 138 -10.78 8.29 0.13
N PHE A 139 -11.09 9.43 -0.48
CA PHE A 139 -10.52 10.73 -0.12
C PHE A 139 -11.61 11.76 0.17
N GLY A 140 -11.25 12.80 0.93
CA GLY A 140 -12.09 13.95 1.22
C GLY A 140 -12.82 13.86 2.56
N ASP A 141 -13.45 14.97 2.96
CA ASP A 141 -14.20 15.07 4.22
C ASP A 141 -15.46 14.21 4.22
N GLU A 142 -16.05 13.98 3.04
CA GLU A 142 -17.20 13.10 2.81
C GLU A 142 -16.78 11.94 1.88
N PRO A 143 -16.01 10.97 2.38
CA PRO A 143 -15.47 9.89 1.56
C PRO A 143 -16.60 9.00 1.05
N ARG A 144 -16.52 8.60 -0.22
CA ARG A 144 -17.51 7.68 -0.82
C ARG A 144 -17.25 6.26 -0.35
N LEU A 145 -18.22 5.69 0.36
CA LEU A 145 -18.17 4.34 0.90
C LEU A 145 -19.36 3.51 0.40
N SER A 146 -19.18 2.21 0.22
CA SER A 146 -20.26 1.26 -0.02
C SER A 146 -21.12 1.05 1.24
N ALA A 147 -22.23 0.33 1.10
CA ALA A 147 -23.08 -0.05 2.23
C ALA A 147 -22.34 -0.86 3.31
N ASP A 148 -21.31 -1.63 2.91
CA ASP A 148 -20.46 -2.41 3.82
C ASP A 148 -19.28 -1.59 4.39
N GLY A 149 -19.23 -0.29 4.08
CA GLY A 149 -18.19 0.64 4.50
C GLY A 149 -16.87 0.47 3.76
N ASP A 150 -16.86 -0.13 2.57
CA ASP A 150 -15.67 -0.17 1.70
C ASP A 150 -15.50 1.14 0.95
N PRO A 151 -14.30 1.73 0.96
CA PRO A 151 -13.98 2.89 0.13
C PRO A 151 -14.16 2.63 -1.38
N LEU A 152 -14.58 3.66 -2.12
CA LEU A 152 -14.98 3.56 -3.53
C LEU A 152 -14.15 4.38 -4.53
N ASP A 153 -13.14 5.13 -4.08
CA ASP A 153 -12.36 5.99 -4.99
C ASP A 153 -11.15 5.27 -5.60
N GLY A 154 -10.76 4.12 -5.05
CA GLY A 154 -9.74 3.29 -5.67
C GLY A 154 -9.28 2.09 -4.87
N GLU A 155 -8.27 1.42 -5.40
CA GLU A 155 -7.59 0.27 -4.81
C GLU A 155 -6.10 0.56 -4.68
N MET A 156 -5.48 -0.01 -3.64
CA MET A 156 -4.06 0.08 -3.33
C MET A 156 -3.52 -1.33 -3.12
N VAL A 157 -2.44 -1.68 -3.82
CA VAL A 157 -1.76 -2.97 -3.72
C VAL A 157 -0.26 -2.74 -3.57
N HIS A 158 0.32 -3.27 -2.51
CA HIS A 158 1.75 -3.25 -2.23
C HIS A 158 2.25 -4.69 -2.13
N LEU A 159 3.17 -5.07 -3.02
CA LEU A 159 3.87 -6.35 -2.97
C LEU A 159 5.35 -6.14 -2.74
N THR A 160 5.89 -6.83 -1.74
CA THR A 160 7.35 -6.88 -1.52
C THR A 160 7.92 -8.19 -2.05
N ARG A 161 9.18 -8.14 -2.49
CA ARG A 161 10.00 -9.31 -2.78
C ARG A 161 11.38 -9.14 -2.16
N ASP A 162 11.80 -10.10 -1.37
CA ASP A 162 13.10 -10.09 -0.73
C ASP A 162 14.22 -10.33 -1.74
N THR A 163 15.38 -9.72 -1.49
CA THR A 163 16.59 -9.78 -2.30
C THR A 163 17.80 -9.93 -1.39
N ALA A 164 18.99 -10.14 -1.97
CA ALA A 164 20.23 -10.19 -1.19
C ALA A 164 20.59 -8.88 -0.46
N HIS A 165 19.99 -7.75 -0.85
CA HIS A 165 20.34 -6.42 -0.33
C HIS A 165 19.20 -5.72 0.42
N GLY A 166 18.06 -6.38 0.61
CA GLY A 166 16.84 -5.79 1.16
C GLY A 166 15.61 -6.35 0.48
N ALA A 167 14.61 -5.51 0.22
CA ALA A 167 13.43 -5.88 -0.55
C ALA A 167 13.14 -4.88 -1.66
N VAL A 168 12.44 -5.33 -2.71
CA VAL A 168 11.83 -4.46 -3.72
C VAL A 168 10.34 -4.38 -3.41
N LEU A 169 9.81 -3.16 -3.32
CA LEU A 169 8.39 -2.89 -3.21
C LEU A 169 7.82 -2.48 -4.57
N ARG A 170 6.76 -3.16 -5.01
CA ARG A 170 5.92 -2.75 -6.13
C ARG A 170 4.56 -2.31 -5.60
N SER A 171 4.24 -1.06 -5.87
CA SER A 171 2.96 -0.44 -5.55
C SER A 171 2.12 -0.26 -6.80
N ARG A 172 0.82 -0.53 -6.68
CA ARG A 172 -0.20 -0.15 -7.63
C ARG A 172 -1.31 0.60 -6.92
N PHE A 173 -1.76 1.67 -7.56
CA PHE A 173 -3.00 2.34 -7.22
C PHE A 173 -3.88 2.37 -8.45
N LEU A 174 -5.14 1.98 -8.30
CA LEU A 174 -6.13 2.09 -9.36
C LEU A 174 -7.20 3.07 -8.90
N LEU A 175 -7.16 4.28 -9.44
CA LEU A 175 -7.99 5.40 -9.01
C LEU A 175 -9.15 5.65 -9.97
N GLY A 176 -10.29 6.05 -9.41
CA GLY A 176 -11.52 6.36 -10.12
C GLY A 176 -12.61 5.34 -9.81
N ALA A 177 -13.87 5.80 -9.89
CA ALA A 177 -15.02 4.96 -9.60
C ALA A 177 -15.15 3.83 -10.63
N ALA A 178 -15.27 2.59 -10.17
CA ALA A 178 -15.38 1.42 -11.04
C ALA A 178 -16.64 1.44 -11.95
N ASP A 179 -17.68 2.16 -11.52
CA ASP A 179 -18.92 2.35 -12.27
C ASP A 179 -18.92 3.62 -13.16
N GLY A 180 -17.81 4.35 -13.20
CA GLY A 180 -17.66 5.59 -13.98
C GLY A 180 -18.46 6.78 -13.43
N SER A 181 -19.06 6.67 -12.24
CA SER A 181 -19.93 7.71 -11.65
C SER A 181 -19.18 8.94 -11.10
N GLY A 182 -17.89 9.11 -11.41
CA GLY A 182 -17.04 10.17 -10.89
C GLY A 182 -16.34 10.99 -11.97
N GLU A 183 -15.83 12.15 -11.58
CA GLU A 183 -14.93 12.93 -12.44
C GLU A 183 -13.65 12.14 -12.74
N ALA A 184 -13.11 12.36 -13.94
CA ALA A 184 -11.86 11.73 -14.34
C ALA A 184 -10.72 12.20 -13.42
N VAL A 185 -10.06 11.24 -12.77
CA VAL A 185 -8.93 11.52 -11.88
C VAL A 185 -7.81 12.20 -12.68
N PRO A 186 -7.36 13.42 -12.35
CA PRO A 186 -6.32 14.11 -13.12
C PRO A 186 -4.98 13.35 -13.11
N GLU A 187 -4.25 13.36 -14.23
CA GLU A 187 -2.93 12.69 -14.30
C GLU A 187 -1.92 13.27 -13.33
N ARG A 188 -2.01 14.58 -13.05
CA ARG A 188 -1.20 15.24 -12.03
C ARG A 188 -1.40 14.62 -10.64
N LEU A 189 -2.62 14.22 -10.27
CA LEU A 189 -2.85 13.48 -9.01
C LEU A 189 -2.11 12.15 -9.02
N GLY A 190 -2.14 11.41 -10.14
CA GLY A 190 -1.40 10.16 -10.27
C GLY A 190 0.11 10.34 -10.14
N LEU A 191 0.68 11.38 -10.75
CA LEU A 191 2.11 11.68 -10.67
C LEU A 191 2.54 12.06 -9.25
N GLU A 192 1.73 12.85 -8.55
CA GLU A 192 2.01 13.25 -7.17
C GLU A 192 1.82 12.08 -6.19
N LEU A 193 0.82 11.22 -6.40
CA LEU A 193 0.68 9.97 -5.63
C LEU A 193 1.87 9.03 -5.86
N MET A 194 2.36 8.90 -7.10
CA MET A 194 3.55 8.12 -7.40
C MET A 194 4.78 8.65 -6.64
N ARG A 195 4.98 9.98 -6.63
CA ARG A 195 6.06 10.65 -5.90
C ARG A 195 5.93 10.43 -4.40
N HIS A 196 4.73 10.62 -3.85
CA HIS A 196 4.41 10.39 -2.45
C HIS A 196 4.75 8.96 -2.03
N CYS A 197 4.23 7.97 -2.78
CA CYS A 197 4.49 6.55 -2.52
C CYS A 197 5.98 6.19 -2.58
N TYR A 198 6.70 6.73 -3.57
CA TYR A 198 8.15 6.50 -3.64
C TYR A 198 8.87 7.09 -2.42
N ASN A 199 8.51 8.31 -2.01
CA ASN A 199 9.15 9.03 -0.92
C ASN A 199 8.86 8.42 0.46
N GLU A 200 7.59 8.08 0.75
CA GLU A 200 7.22 7.48 2.04
C GLU A 200 8.00 6.18 2.27
N PHE A 201 8.06 5.30 1.28
CA PHE A 201 8.70 4.01 1.45
C PHE A 201 10.22 4.13 1.42
N SER A 202 10.77 5.12 0.70
CA SER A 202 12.19 5.48 0.80
C SER A 202 12.55 6.02 2.19
N CYS A 203 11.67 6.77 2.85
CA CYS A 203 11.85 7.21 4.23
C CYS A 203 11.72 6.06 5.21
N LEU A 204 10.68 5.22 5.09
CA LEU A 204 10.46 4.05 5.92
C LEU A 204 11.66 3.10 5.90
N ALA A 205 12.21 2.81 4.71
CA ALA A 205 13.35 1.92 4.55
C ALA A 205 14.60 2.34 5.35
N ARG A 206 14.74 3.64 5.68
CA ARG A 206 15.91 4.15 6.42
C ARG A 206 15.93 3.75 7.89
N PHE A 207 14.79 3.44 8.48
CA PHE A 207 14.70 3.12 9.91
C PHE A 207 13.95 1.83 10.23
N LEU A 208 13.18 1.29 9.28
CA LEU A 208 12.32 0.13 9.52
C LEU A 208 13.07 -1.08 10.09
N PRO A 209 14.25 -1.51 9.58
CA PRO A 209 14.95 -2.66 10.16
C PRO A 209 15.34 -2.44 11.63
N SER A 210 15.90 -1.27 11.94
CA SER A 210 16.31 -0.92 13.31
C SER A 210 15.11 -0.86 14.25
N LEU A 211 14.01 -0.27 13.80
CA LEU A 211 12.78 -0.20 14.59
C LEU A 211 12.17 -1.59 14.80
N TYR A 212 12.08 -2.41 13.75
CA TYR A 212 11.57 -3.78 13.81
C TYR A 212 12.29 -4.60 14.87
N TYR A 213 13.63 -4.61 14.86
CA TYR A 213 14.41 -5.34 15.86
C TYR A 213 14.35 -4.69 17.25
N GLY A 214 14.31 -3.35 17.32
CA GLY A 214 14.20 -2.62 18.58
C GLY A 214 12.89 -2.88 19.32
N GLU A 215 11.80 -3.08 18.59
CA GLU A 215 10.49 -3.46 19.12
C GLU A 215 10.34 -4.97 19.33
N HIS A 216 11.42 -5.75 19.13
CA HIS A 216 11.40 -7.21 19.18
C HIS A 216 10.27 -7.83 18.33
N ALA A 217 10.02 -7.23 17.17
CA ALA A 217 8.97 -7.65 16.27
C ALA A 217 9.15 -9.13 15.90
N ASN A 218 8.05 -9.89 15.98
CA ASN A 218 8.03 -11.35 15.80
C ASN A 218 9.02 -12.13 16.69
N GLY A 219 9.49 -11.54 17.79
CA GLY A 219 10.49 -12.14 18.67
C GLY A 219 11.88 -12.25 18.05
N GLU A 220 12.13 -11.56 16.93
CA GLU A 220 13.41 -11.60 16.24
C GLU A 220 14.45 -10.74 16.95
N LYS A 221 15.70 -11.22 16.95
CA LYS A 221 16.87 -10.44 17.36
C LYS A 221 17.47 -9.77 16.13
N GLY A 222 17.92 -8.53 16.31
CA GLY A 222 18.68 -7.85 15.28
C GLY A 222 20.05 -8.48 15.05
N PRO A 223 20.63 -8.31 13.85
CA PRO A 223 22.00 -8.73 13.59
C PRO A 223 22.97 -8.01 14.53
N LEU A 224 23.95 -8.75 15.05
CA LEU A 224 25.07 -8.17 15.79
C LEU A 224 26.22 -7.89 14.82
N ALA A 225 26.97 -6.82 15.09
CA ALA A 225 28.18 -6.51 14.34
C ALA A 225 29.36 -7.41 14.72
N TRP A 226 29.27 -8.13 15.85
CA TRP A 226 30.29 -9.01 16.43
C TRP A 226 29.65 -10.16 17.20
#